data_AF-A0A9P5TA54-F1
#
_entry.id   AF-A0A9P5TA54-F1
#
_cell.length_a   1.000
_cell.length_b   1.000
_cell.length_c   1.000
_cell.angle_alpha   90.00
_cell.angle_beta   90.00
_cell.angle_gamma   90.00
#
_symmetry.space_group_name_H-M   'P 1'
#
loop_
_entity.id
_entity.type
_entity.pdbx_description
1 polymer ?
#
loop_
_entity_poly.entity_id
_entity_poly.type
_entity_poly.pdbx_seq_one_letter_code
_entity_poly.pdbx_strand_id
1 'polypeptide(L)'
;MTVVPTKSSIFALYRSLLRQARLLPHEYLRQFFRLKLSADIRSALDDTRKYRQRRATFNRLRKALSKLGRANNGDRHAFAHVLDLAYGRKGPLKWGIMKSLLPDPATPAPPRTIPSVERSRLPVYSPEFTALLLSPCSRPTGKTLRPSHLHSPPALPPRANPSSEDARLFGPFSKRREVNIRWRYFSSQWKKLYPPLEVSVKKQGTQETSSQEDALLGARIRGVGMQTAGLLDELKLLAGPTSERPPAPRRTDPVYPSHTPSYTGDRRALPNRFLRRRYRELLGRIPVLTYSYVPGKSEIGSDNYPEGKYEVSLALPAISPHLRLETAHSQGLGTVDLAWFKHGTTV
;
A
#
# COMPACT_ATOMS: atom_id res chain seq x y z
N MET A 1 29.54 28.91 12.62
CA MET A 1 30.39 27.72 12.86
C MET A 1 29.54 26.45 12.82
N THR A 2 29.85 25.47 11.97
CA THR A 2 29.06 24.24 11.85
C THR A 2 29.71 23.11 12.67
N VAL A 3 29.20 22.88 13.88
CA VAL A 3 29.70 21.83 14.78
C VAL A 3 29.55 20.45 14.14
N VAL A 4 30.66 19.73 13.99
CA VAL A 4 30.67 18.33 13.54
C VAL A 4 30.08 17.48 14.66
N PRO A 5 29.11 16.58 14.38
CA PRO A 5 28.57 15.71 15.41
C PRO A 5 29.66 14.75 15.91
N THR A 6 29.98 14.82 17.20
CA THR A 6 30.95 13.91 17.84
C THR A 6 30.37 12.50 17.93
N LYS A 7 31.22 11.45 17.91
CA LYS A 7 30.78 10.05 18.07
C LYS A 7 29.93 9.86 19.35
N SER A 8 30.33 10.51 20.46
CA SER A 8 29.56 10.53 21.71
C SER A 8 28.13 11.09 21.55
N SER A 9 27.98 12.21 20.85
CA SER A 9 26.66 12.81 20.58
C SER A 9 25.75 11.88 19.76
N ILE A 10 26.32 11.13 18.82
CA ILE A 10 25.59 10.15 18.00
C ILE A 10 25.10 8.98 18.87
N PHE A 11 25.94 8.46 19.77
CA PHE A 11 25.54 7.39 20.69
C PHE A 11 24.49 7.83 21.71
N ALA A 12 24.60 9.04 22.27
CA ALA A 12 23.59 9.60 23.15
C ALA A 12 22.23 9.74 22.44
N LEU A 13 22.24 10.22 21.19
CA LEU A 13 21.06 10.29 20.34
C LEU A 13 20.47 8.90 20.06
N TYR A 14 21.32 7.91 19.77
CA TYR A 14 20.88 6.53 19.55
C TYR A 14 20.19 5.92 20.77
N ARG A 15 20.76 6.08 21.98
CA ARG A 15 20.14 5.61 23.22
C ARG A 15 18.77 6.25 23.44
N SER A 16 18.66 7.55 23.20
CA SER A 16 17.38 8.28 23.30
C SER A 16 16.35 7.76 22.30
N LEU A 17 16.77 7.50 21.06
CA LEU A 17 15.93 6.92 20.03
C LEU A 17 15.46 5.51 20.37
N LEU A 18 16.33 4.65 20.92
CA LEU A 18 15.95 3.31 21.37
C LEU A 18 14.95 3.36 22.52
N ARG A 19 15.13 4.28 23.48
CA ARG A 19 14.15 4.51 24.57
C ARG A 19 12.79 4.89 23.99
N GLN A 20 12.74 5.83 23.04
CA GLN A 20 11.49 6.21 22.39
C GLN A 20 10.89 5.08 21.54
N ALA A 21 11.70 4.28 20.86
CA ALA A 21 11.21 3.14 20.08
C ALA A 21 10.58 2.06 20.97
N ARG A 22 11.11 1.81 22.19
CA ARG A 22 10.54 0.85 23.15
C ARG A 22 9.14 1.22 23.63
N LEU A 23 8.79 2.50 23.64
CA LEU A 23 7.47 2.99 24.03
C LEU A 23 6.39 2.76 22.97
N LEU A 24 6.77 2.33 21.76
CA LEU A 24 5.78 2.03 20.72
C LEU A 24 4.88 0.87 21.18
N PRO A 25 3.58 0.88 20.81
CA PRO A 25 2.59 -0.02 21.39
C PRO A 25 2.79 -1.49 21.00
N HIS A 26 3.41 -1.74 19.85
CA HIS A 26 3.46 -3.07 19.25
C HIS A 26 4.89 -3.50 18.94
N GLU A 27 5.20 -4.76 19.24
CA GLU A 27 6.50 -5.40 19.05
C GLU A 27 7.08 -5.26 17.63
N TYR A 28 6.28 -5.46 16.58
CA TYR A 28 6.74 -5.26 15.20
C TYR A 28 7.32 -3.85 14.98
N LEU A 29 6.64 -2.81 15.48
CA LEU A 29 7.11 -1.43 15.36
C LEU A 29 8.44 -1.24 16.10
N ARG A 30 8.58 -1.81 17.30
CA ARG A 30 9.82 -1.73 18.09
C ARG A 30 10.98 -2.37 17.34
N GLN A 31 10.77 -3.57 16.80
CA GLN A 31 11.78 -4.30 16.02
C GLN A 31 12.16 -3.56 14.74
N PHE A 32 11.16 -3.10 13.98
CA PHE A 32 11.37 -2.32 12.76
C PHE A 32 12.23 -1.08 13.02
N PHE A 33 11.87 -0.27 14.03
CA PHE A 33 12.63 0.93 14.34
C PHE A 33 14.01 0.61 14.91
N ARG A 34 14.17 -0.46 15.70
CA ARG A 34 15.49 -0.88 16.18
C ARG A 34 16.44 -1.19 15.01
N LEU A 35 15.98 -1.99 14.04
CA LEU A 35 16.75 -2.34 12.84
C LEU A 35 17.05 -1.09 12.00
N LYS A 36 16.03 -0.30 11.67
CA LYS A 36 16.18 0.93 10.87
C LYS A 36 17.17 1.91 11.51
N LEU A 37 17.01 2.19 12.81
CA LEU A 37 17.85 3.14 13.52
C LEU A 37 19.30 2.64 13.62
N SER A 38 19.51 1.33 13.79
CA SER A 38 20.86 0.75 13.78
C SER A 38 21.56 0.98 12.44
N ALA A 39 20.86 0.82 11.32
CA ALA A 39 21.40 1.04 9.98
C ALA A 39 21.72 2.53 9.75
N ASP A 40 20.83 3.43 10.16
CA ASP A 40 21.04 4.89 10.06
C ASP A 40 22.24 5.35 10.92
N ILE A 41 22.45 4.75 12.10
CA ILE A 41 23.59 5.07 12.98
C ILE A 41 24.90 4.54 12.40
N ARG A 42 24.94 3.29 11.91
CA ARG A 42 26.12 2.77 11.19
C ARG A 42 26.49 3.69 10.03
N SER A 43 25.48 4.13 9.27
CA SER A 43 25.66 5.11 8.20
C SER A 43 26.14 6.50 8.66
N ALA A 44 25.90 6.92 9.91
CA ALA A 44 26.35 8.20 10.43
C ALA A 44 27.79 8.13 11.00
N LEU A 45 28.16 6.95 11.52
CA LEU A 45 29.48 6.64 12.06
C LEU A 45 30.49 6.29 10.96
N ASP A 46 30.03 5.89 9.79
CA ASP A 46 30.84 5.60 8.60
C ASP A 46 31.71 6.80 8.20
N ASP A 47 33.00 6.70 8.51
CA ASP A 47 34.00 7.74 8.28
C ASP A 47 34.36 7.86 6.78
N THR A 48 34.03 6.87 5.95
CA THR A 48 34.24 6.93 4.48
C THR A 48 33.29 7.91 3.78
N ARG A 49 32.17 8.26 4.42
CA ARG A 49 31.15 9.14 3.84
C ARG A 49 31.53 10.60 3.97
N LYS A 50 31.19 11.37 2.93
CA LYS A 50 31.34 12.83 2.92
C LYS A 50 30.64 13.46 4.13
N TYR A 51 31.30 14.44 4.76
CA TYR A 51 30.78 15.16 5.93
C TYR A 51 29.32 15.63 5.78
N ARG A 52 28.97 16.20 4.60
CA ARG A 52 27.60 16.65 4.31
C ARG A 52 26.55 15.53 4.45
N GLN A 53 26.89 14.30 4.04
CA GLN A 53 26.00 13.15 4.15
C GLN A 53 25.84 12.71 5.60
N ARG A 54 26.95 12.64 6.36
CA ARG A 54 26.92 12.31 7.80
C ARG A 54 26.08 13.30 8.59
N ARG A 55 26.27 14.60 8.35
CA ARG A 55 25.47 15.67 8.96
C ARG A 55 23.99 15.57 8.58
N ALA A 56 23.67 15.29 7.32
CA ALA A 56 22.30 15.08 6.89
C ALA A 56 21.66 13.86 7.60
N THR A 57 22.39 12.76 7.77
CA THR A 57 21.92 11.59 8.53
C THR A 57 21.70 11.93 10.01
N PHE A 58 22.63 12.64 10.65
CA PHE A 58 22.46 13.10 12.02
C PHE A 58 21.21 13.98 12.21
N ASN A 59 20.99 14.94 11.30
CA ASN A 59 19.77 15.76 11.31
C ASN A 59 18.50 14.94 11.08
N ARG A 60 18.55 13.92 10.22
CA ARG A 60 17.44 12.97 10.04
C ARG A 60 17.15 12.19 11.32
N LEU A 61 18.17 11.76 12.05
CA LEU A 61 18.03 11.06 13.34
C LEU A 61 17.42 11.97 14.41
N ARG A 62 17.83 13.24 14.51
CA ARG A 62 17.19 14.22 15.43
C ARG A 62 15.72 14.44 15.10
N LYS A 63 15.39 14.57 13.81
CA LYS A 63 13.99 14.67 13.34
C LYS A 63 13.20 13.39 13.67
N ALA A 64 13.84 12.22 13.55
CA ALA A 64 13.22 10.95 13.92
C ALA A 64 12.94 10.88 15.43
N LEU A 65 13.84 11.36 16.28
CA LEU A 65 13.65 11.41 17.74
C LEU A 65 12.45 12.27 18.10
N SER A 66 12.40 13.50 17.56
CA SER A 66 11.28 14.42 17.79
C SER A 66 9.95 13.81 17.33
N LYS A 67 9.95 13.13 16.17
CA LYS A 67 8.74 12.51 15.62
C LYS A 67 8.28 11.29 16.43
N LEU A 68 9.20 10.43 16.88
CA LEU A 68 8.88 9.31 17.77
C LEU A 68 8.34 9.81 19.11
N GLY A 69 8.96 10.84 19.70
CA GLY A 69 8.44 11.47 20.91
C GLY A 69 7.02 12.01 20.74
N ARG A 70 6.75 12.75 19.66
CA ARG A 70 5.38 13.22 19.34
C ARG A 70 4.40 12.07 19.16
N ALA A 71 4.80 11.01 18.46
CA ALA A 71 3.96 9.83 18.25
C ALA A 71 3.62 9.12 19.57
N ASN A 72 4.58 8.98 20.47
CA ASN A 72 4.39 8.40 21.81
C ASN A 72 3.51 9.30 22.70
N ASN A 73 3.56 10.62 22.51
CA ASN A 73 2.68 11.58 23.18
C ASN A 73 1.26 11.64 22.58
N GLY A 74 0.90 10.75 21.64
CA GLY A 74 -0.45 10.67 21.07
C GLY A 74 -0.72 11.57 19.86
N ASP A 75 0.30 12.21 19.28
CA ASP A 75 0.12 12.98 18.04
C ASP A 75 -0.29 12.07 16.88
N ARG A 76 -1.50 12.30 16.37
CA ARG A 76 -2.11 11.57 15.26
C ARG A 76 -1.23 11.50 14.01
N HIS A 77 -0.65 12.62 13.59
CA HIS A 77 0.08 12.71 12.33
C HIS A 77 1.48 12.11 12.46
N ALA A 78 2.12 12.32 13.61
CA ALA A 78 3.40 11.69 13.90
C ALA A 78 3.27 10.17 13.97
N PHE A 79 2.24 9.65 14.64
CA PHE A 79 1.99 8.22 14.73
C PHE A 79 1.60 7.60 13.37
N ALA A 80 0.76 8.28 12.59
CA ALA A 80 0.46 7.83 11.23
C ALA A 80 1.72 7.75 10.36
N HIS A 81 2.67 8.68 10.52
CA HIS A 81 3.95 8.62 9.82
C HIS A 81 4.84 7.45 10.28
N VAL A 82 4.82 7.12 11.58
CA VAL A 82 5.52 5.95 12.13
C VAL A 82 4.99 4.66 11.50
N LEU A 83 3.66 4.51 11.44
CA LEU A 83 3.00 3.39 10.75
C LEU A 83 3.34 3.37 9.25
N ASP A 84 3.31 4.52 8.59
CA ASP A 84 3.61 4.62 7.15
C ASP A 84 5.03 4.16 6.81
N LEU A 85 6.00 4.43 7.68
CA LEU A 85 7.36 3.97 7.49
C LEU A 85 7.49 2.47 7.74
N ALA A 86 6.92 1.98 8.84
CA ALA A 86 7.03 0.58 9.25
C ALA A 86 6.36 -0.37 8.26
N TYR A 87 5.15 -0.04 7.79
CA TYR A 87 4.39 -0.88 6.86
C TYR A 87 4.60 -0.50 5.38
N GLY A 88 5.72 0.18 5.07
CA GLY A 88 6.14 0.41 3.68
C GLY A 88 5.20 1.32 2.87
N ARG A 89 4.44 2.22 3.50
CA ARG A 89 3.67 3.25 2.78
C ARG A 89 4.56 4.39 2.30
N LYS A 90 5.71 4.59 2.95
CA LYS A 90 6.71 5.62 2.66
C LYS A 90 8.13 5.08 2.76
N GLY A 91 9.07 5.81 2.17
CA GLY A 91 10.49 5.55 2.32
C GLY A 91 11.00 4.35 1.49
N PRO A 92 12.15 3.78 1.87
CA PRO A 92 12.81 2.73 1.10
C PRO A 92 12.02 1.42 1.08
N LEU A 93 11.30 1.09 2.16
CA LEU A 93 10.48 -0.13 2.21
C LEU A 93 9.33 -0.07 1.19
N LYS A 94 8.70 1.09 1.00
CA LYS A 94 7.73 1.29 -0.10
C LYS A 94 8.35 0.91 -1.44
N TRP A 95 9.56 1.39 -1.71
CA TRP A 95 10.22 1.13 -2.98
C TRP A 95 10.58 -0.35 -3.14
N GLY A 96 11.03 -1.02 -2.08
CA GLY A 96 11.31 -2.45 -2.09
C GLY A 96 10.07 -3.29 -2.41
N ILE A 97 8.96 -3.05 -1.71
CA ILE A 97 7.70 -3.77 -1.93
C ILE A 97 7.15 -3.47 -3.33
N MET A 98 7.15 -2.20 -3.74
CA MET A 98 6.66 -1.85 -5.07
C MET A 98 7.56 -2.49 -6.14
N LYS A 99 8.89 -2.47 -6.00
CA LYS A 99 9.82 -3.05 -6.99
C LYS A 99 9.56 -4.54 -7.25
N SER A 100 9.08 -5.30 -6.26
CA SER A 100 8.73 -6.71 -6.49
C SER A 100 7.49 -6.90 -7.38
N LEU A 101 6.67 -5.86 -7.55
CA LEU A 101 5.55 -5.85 -8.49
C LEU A 101 5.97 -5.47 -9.92
N LEU A 102 7.22 -5.08 -10.15
CA LEU A 102 7.68 -4.87 -11.52
C LEU A 102 7.74 -6.22 -12.27
N PRO A 103 7.64 -6.18 -13.61
CA PRO A 103 7.68 -7.37 -14.46
C PRO A 103 8.81 -8.31 -14.07
N ASP A 104 8.52 -9.60 -14.14
CA ASP A 104 9.49 -10.65 -13.87
C ASP A 104 10.66 -10.53 -14.86
N PRO A 105 11.93 -10.67 -14.42
CA PRO A 105 13.04 -10.84 -15.34
C PRO A 105 12.85 -11.98 -16.36
N ALA A 106 12.02 -12.99 -16.06
CA ALA A 106 11.69 -14.07 -16.99
C ALA A 106 10.75 -13.63 -18.12
N THR A 107 9.96 -12.56 -17.94
CA THR A 107 9.07 -12.07 -18.99
C THR A 107 9.90 -11.39 -20.09
N PRO A 108 9.74 -11.76 -21.38
CA PRO A 108 10.49 -11.13 -22.45
C PRO A 108 10.22 -9.62 -22.48
N ALA A 109 11.31 -8.84 -22.44
CA ALA A 109 11.21 -7.40 -22.48
C ALA A 109 10.58 -6.94 -23.81
N PRO A 110 9.80 -5.85 -23.80
CA PRO A 110 9.12 -5.37 -24.99
C PRO A 110 10.14 -4.94 -26.04
N PRO A 111 9.76 -4.97 -27.33
CA PRO A 111 10.63 -4.52 -28.40
C PRO A 111 11.07 -3.07 -28.17
N ARG A 112 12.28 -2.76 -28.61
CA ARG A 112 12.85 -1.41 -28.50
C ARG A 112 12.07 -0.48 -29.43
N THR A 113 11.53 0.63 -28.93
CA THR A 113 10.86 1.63 -29.78
C THR A 113 11.84 2.28 -30.76
N ILE A 114 13.10 2.46 -30.33
CA ILE A 114 14.21 2.94 -31.15
C ILE A 114 15.24 1.80 -31.19
N PRO A 115 15.48 1.17 -32.36
CA PRO A 115 16.30 -0.05 -32.46
C PRO A 115 17.69 0.07 -31.80
N SER A 116 18.36 1.22 -32.00
CA SER A 116 19.71 1.48 -31.49
C SER A 116 19.79 1.84 -30.01
N VAL A 117 18.66 2.08 -29.31
CA VAL A 117 18.67 2.59 -27.92
C VAL A 117 17.91 1.63 -27.00
N GLU A 118 18.60 0.90 -26.15
CA GLU A 118 17.99 -0.05 -25.20
C GLU A 118 17.03 0.62 -24.21
N ARG A 119 17.39 1.82 -23.74
CA ARG A 119 16.55 2.63 -22.84
C ARG A 119 15.23 3.09 -23.48
N SER A 120 15.04 2.86 -24.78
CA SER A 120 13.79 3.16 -25.48
C SER A 120 12.69 2.12 -25.27
N ARG A 121 12.97 1.02 -24.56
CA ARG A 121 11.94 0.04 -24.17
C ARG A 121 10.87 0.70 -23.32
N LEU A 122 9.62 0.40 -23.63
CA LEU A 122 8.48 0.91 -22.89
C LEU A 122 8.35 0.21 -21.53
N PRO A 123 7.79 0.88 -20.51
CA PRO A 123 7.49 0.24 -19.24
C PRO A 123 6.43 -0.84 -19.44
N VAL A 124 6.67 -2.04 -18.92
CA VAL A 124 5.68 -3.13 -18.88
C VAL A 124 4.90 -3.06 -17.58
N TYR A 125 3.59 -3.23 -17.68
CA TYR A 125 2.70 -3.32 -16.53
C TYR A 125 2.47 -4.80 -16.22
N SER A 126 2.91 -5.25 -15.05
CA SER A 126 2.57 -6.59 -14.56
C SER A 126 1.06 -6.67 -14.25
N PRO A 127 0.45 -7.86 -14.25
CA PRO A 127 -0.98 -8.00 -13.99
C PRO A 127 -1.36 -7.54 -12.57
N GLU A 128 -0.51 -7.79 -11.58
CA GLU A 128 -0.69 -7.30 -10.20
C GLU A 128 -0.70 -5.77 -10.16
N PHE A 129 0.30 -5.16 -10.82
CA PHE A 129 0.45 -3.72 -10.86
C PHE A 129 -0.69 -3.04 -11.64
N THR A 130 -1.15 -3.67 -12.70
CA THR A 130 -2.29 -3.22 -13.51
C THR A 130 -3.56 -3.22 -12.67
N ALA A 131 -3.85 -4.30 -11.94
CA ALA A 131 -5.00 -4.37 -11.04
C ALA A 131 -4.96 -3.27 -9.97
N LEU A 132 -3.78 -2.99 -9.41
CA LEU A 132 -3.60 -1.89 -8.45
C LEU A 132 -3.84 -0.51 -9.08
N LEU A 133 -3.40 -0.26 -10.31
CA LEU A 133 -3.61 1.02 -11.00
C LEU A 133 -5.08 1.28 -11.32
N LEU A 134 -5.80 0.23 -11.72
CA LEU A 134 -7.21 0.32 -12.09
C LEU A 134 -8.13 0.41 -10.87
N SER A 135 -7.70 -0.10 -9.71
CA SER A 135 -8.49 -0.06 -8.48
C SER A 135 -8.47 1.31 -7.79
N PRO A 136 -9.63 1.80 -7.29
CA PRO A 136 -9.72 3.05 -6.54
C PRO A 136 -9.03 2.95 -5.16
N CYS A 137 -9.05 1.77 -4.56
CA CYS A 137 -8.57 1.49 -3.20
C CYS A 137 -7.05 1.66 -3.05
N SER A 138 -6.29 1.47 -4.13
CA SER A 138 -4.83 1.50 -4.12
C SER A 138 -4.25 2.92 -4.19
N ARG A 139 -5.10 3.96 -4.35
CA ARG A 139 -4.65 5.32 -4.61
C ARG A 139 -5.11 6.29 -3.52
N PRO A 140 -4.25 7.25 -3.12
CA PRO A 140 -4.60 8.29 -2.15
C PRO A 140 -5.67 9.25 -2.66
N THR A 141 -5.99 9.25 -3.96
CA THR A 141 -7.02 10.15 -4.52
C THR A 141 -8.37 9.46 -4.64
N GLY A 142 -8.43 8.13 -4.50
CA GLY A 142 -9.63 7.32 -4.79
C GLY A 142 -9.99 7.23 -6.29
N LYS A 143 -9.45 8.12 -7.15
CA LYS A 143 -9.74 8.11 -8.59
C LYS A 143 -9.10 6.91 -9.27
N THR A 144 -9.87 6.12 -9.99
CA THR A 144 -9.37 5.00 -10.82
C THR A 144 -8.60 5.52 -12.02
N LEU A 145 -7.67 4.71 -12.53
CA LEU A 145 -7.05 4.97 -13.83
C LEU A 145 -7.92 4.34 -14.93
N ARG A 146 -8.18 5.07 -16.02
CA ARG A 146 -8.86 4.48 -17.18
C ARG A 146 -7.94 3.43 -17.83
N PRO A 147 -8.43 2.24 -18.20
CA PRO A 147 -7.61 1.22 -18.87
C PRO A 147 -6.90 1.73 -20.12
N SER A 148 -7.58 2.58 -20.92
CA SER A 148 -7.00 3.20 -22.11
C SER A 148 -5.73 4.03 -21.82
N HIS A 149 -5.64 4.64 -20.64
CA HIS A 149 -4.49 5.47 -20.25
C HIS A 149 -3.23 4.66 -19.92
N LEU A 150 -3.33 3.33 -19.78
CA LEU A 150 -2.16 2.45 -19.61
C LEU A 150 -1.33 2.39 -20.91
N HIS A 151 -2.03 2.30 -22.04
CA HIS A 151 -1.42 2.22 -23.37
C HIS A 151 -1.13 3.61 -23.95
N SER A 152 -2.09 4.53 -23.82
CA SER A 152 -2.02 5.88 -24.39
C SER A 152 -2.24 6.92 -23.28
N PRO A 153 -1.15 7.38 -22.63
CA PRO A 153 -1.29 8.30 -21.51
C PRO A 153 -1.87 9.64 -21.99
N PRO A 154 -2.68 10.34 -21.17
CA PRO A 154 -3.37 11.57 -21.58
C PRO A 154 -2.42 12.74 -21.91
N ALA A 155 -1.16 12.67 -21.48
CA ALA A 155 -0.13 13.64 -21.83
C ALA A 155 0.50 13.41 -23.22
N LEU A 156 0.19 12.30 -23.87
CA LEU A 156 0.66 11.99 -25.22
C LEU A 156 -0.26 12.70 -26.23
N PRO A 157 0.30 13.50 -27.16
CA PRO A 157 -0.52 14.19 -28.15
C PRO A 157 -1.15 13.19 -29.14
N PRO A 158 -2.31 13.50 -29.73
CA PRO A 158 -2.96 12.65 -30.74
C PRO A 158 -2.03 12.36 -31.92
N ARG A 159 -1.16 13.32 -32.27
CA ARG A 159 -0.06 13.18 -33.26
C ARG A 159 0.84 11.95 -33.06
N ALA A 160 0.92 11.39 -31.86
CA ALA A 160 1.68 10.17 -31.62
C ALA A 160 1.10 8.95 -32.35
N ASN A 161 -0.20 8.97 -32.66
CA ASN A 161 -0.83 7.94 -33.47
C ASN A 161 -0.60 8.28 -34.95
N PRO A 162 0.05 7.39 -35.73
CA PRO A 162 0.35 7.66 -37.15
C PRO A 162 -0.91 7.81 -38.01
N SER A 163 -2.03 7.22 -37.59
CA SER A 163 -3.32 7.32 -38.29
C SER A 163 -4.10 8.61 -38.00
N SER A 164 -3.64 9.45 -37.06
CA SER A 164 -4.32 10.71 -36.72
C SER A 164 -4.14 11.78 -37.80
N GLU A 165 -5.12 12.67 -37.95
CA GLU A 165 -5.04 13.81 -38.87
C GLU A 165 -3.84 14.72 -38.53
N ASP A 166 -3.58 14.95 -37.24
CA ASP A 166 -2.42 15.73 -36.78
C ASP A 166 -1.08 15.12 -37.24
N ALA A 167 -0.96 13.80 -37.27
CA ALA A 167 0.25 13.14 -37.76
C ALA A 167 0.39 13.30 -39.29
N ARG A 168 -0.72 13.37 -40.02
CA ARG A 168 -0.74 13.64 -41.47
C ARG A 168 -0.39 15.09 -41.76
N LEU A 169 -0.96 16.04 -41.01
CA LEU A 169 -0.75 17.49 -41.19
C LEU A 169 0.65 17.95 -40.77
N PHE A 170 1.12 17.51 -39.61
CA PHE A 170 2.37 18.00 -39.02
C PHE A 170 3.54 17.01 -39.14
N GLY A 171 3.32 15.82 -39.69
CA GLY A 171 4.28 14.72 -39.78
C GLY A 171 4.36 13.84 -38.50
N PRO A 172 5.16 12.77 -38.51
CA PRO A 172 5.23 11.82 -37.40
C PRO A 172 5.77 12.43 -36.11
N PHE A 173 5.35 11.90 -34.96
CA PHE A 173 5.84 12.33 -33.65
C PHE A 173 7.22 11.73 -33.33
N SER A 174 8.06 12.47 -32.62
CA SER A 174 9.39 11.98 -32.24
C SER A 174 9.30 10.80 -31.26
N LYS A 175 9.79 9.63 -31.68
CA LYS A 175 9.86 8.40 -30.87
C LYS A 175 10.55 8.62 -29.51
N ARG A 176 11.63 9.41 -29.47
CA ARG A 176 12.34 9.76 -28.22
C ARG A 176 11.43 10.51 -27.25
N ARG A 177 10.66 11.48 -27.76
CA ARG A 177 9.73 12.27 -26.96
C ARG A 177 8.58 11.41 -26.45
N GLU A 178 8.05 10.51 -27.27
CA GLU A 178 7.03 9.54 -26.88
C GLU A 178 7.49 8.66 -25.72
N VAL A 179 8.65 8.01 -25.86
CA VAL A 179 9.26 7.16 -24.81
C VAL A 179 9.40 7.96 -23.51
N ASN A 180 9.91 9.18 -23.58
CA ASN A 180 10.08 10.03 -22.40
C ASN A 180 8.73 10.38 -21.72
N ILE A 181 7.70 10.70 -22.50
CA ILE A 181 6.36 10.99 -21.96
C ILE A 181 5.79 9.75 -21.27
N ARG A 182 5.87 8.58 -21.91
CA ARG A 182 5.39 7.31 -21.35
C ARG A 182 6.11 6.94 -20.05
N TRP A 183 7.45 7.06 -20.00
CA TRP A 183 8.23 6.80 -18.78
C TRP A 183 7.95 7.78 -17.63
N ARG A 184 7.81 9.08 -17.95
CA ARG A 184 7.41 10.09 -16.95
C ARG A 184 6.03 9.78 -16.40
N TYR A 185 5.09 9.43 -17.28
CA TYR A 185 3.74 9.04 -16.89
C TYR A 185 3.75 7.82 -15.96
N PHE A 186 4.39 6.72 -16.39
CA PHE A 186 4.55 5.51 -15.59
C PHE A 186 5.14 5.80 -14.21
N SER A 187 6.26 6.51 -14.17
CA SER A 187 6.94 6.88 -12.92
C SER A 187 6.06 7.73 -12.00
N SER A 188 5.22 8.60 -12.59
CA SER A 188 4.27 9.42 -11.83
C SER A 188 3.12 8.59 -11.25
N GLN A 189 2.60 7.60 -11.98
CA GLN A 189 1.52 6.72 -11.52
C GLN A 189 2.03 5.75 -10.45
N TRP A 190 3.21 5.17 -10.68
CA TRP A 190 3.94 4.32 -9.73
C TRP A 190 4.04 4.94 -8.33
N LYS A 191 4.48 6.21 -8.26
CA LYS A 191 4.69 6.92 -6.99
C LYS A 191 3.38 7.14 -6.21
N LYS A 192 2.25 7.21 -6.91
CA LYS A 192 0.92 7.46 -6.33
C LYS A 192 0.30 6.21 -5.70
N LEU A 193 0.78 5.01 -6.02
CA LEU A 193 0.18 3.79 -5.49
C LEU A 193 0.58 3.50 -4.04
N TYR A 194 -0.35 2.85 -3.32
CA TYR A 194 -0.09 2.16 -2.08
C TYR A 194 0.32 0.71 -2.38
N PRO A 195 1.46 0.23 -1.85
CA PRO A 195 1.88 -1.16 -2.08
C PRO A 195 0.96 -2.15 -1.36
N PRO A 196 0.54 -3.28 -1.94
CA PRO A 196 -0.05 -4.36 -1.15
C PRO A 196 1.01 -4.91 -0.17
N LEU A 197 0.57 -5.41 0.98
CA LEU A 197 1.48 -6.09 1.91
C LEU A 197 1.66 -7.56 1.54
N GLU A 198 0.58 -8.18 1.08
CA GLU A 198 0.43 -9.60 0.83
C GLU A 198 -0.54 -9.79 -0.35
N VAL A 199 -0.45 -10.94 -1.01
CA VAL A 199 -1.35 -11.43 -2.05
C VAL A 199 -2.11 -12.62 -1.51
N SER A 200 -3.43 -12.56 -1.53
CA SER A 200 -4.30 -13.67 -1.11
C SER A 200 -4.74 -14.46 -2.34
N VAL A 201 -4.76 -15.77 -2.25
CA VAL A 201 -5.22 -16.67 -3.31
C VAL A 201 -6.64 -17.12 -2.97
N LYS A 202 -7.54 -17.02 -3.95
CA LYS A 202 -8.93 -17.48 -3.88
C LYS A 202 -9.18 -18.50 -4.99
N LYS A 203 -9.54 -19.72 -4.63
CA LYS A 203 -9.99 -20.73 -5.59
C LYS A 203 -11.45 -20.40 -5.97
N GLN A 204 -11.77 -20.33 -7.27
CA GLN A 204 -13.16 -20.16 -7.69
C GLN A 204 -13.99 -21.34 -7.18
N GLY A 205 -15.15 -21.06 -6.58
CA GLY A 205 -16.00 -22.04 -5.92
C GLY A 205 -15.79 -22.16 -4.40
N THR A 206 -14.70 -21.62 -3.86
CA THR A 206 -14.43 -21.61 -2.41
C THR A 206 -14.46 -20.18 -1.87
N GLN A 207 -15.08 -19.97 -0.70
CA GLN A 207 -15.06 -18.66 -0.02
C GLN A 207 -13.75 -18.41 0.72
N GLU A 208 -12.98 -19.47 0.98
CA GLU A 208 -11.70 -19.38 1.67
C GLU A 208 -10.65 -18.68 0.83
N THR A 209 -9.92 -17.79 1.49
CA THR A 209 -8.78 -17.09 0.94
C THR A 209 -7.56 -17.48 1.75
N SER A 210 -6.52 -17.98 1.08
CA SER A 210 -5.26 -18.32 1.73
C SER A 210 -4.16 -17.38 1.28
N SER A 211 -3.41 -16.83 2.23
CA SER A 211 -2.21 -16.02 1.97
C SER A 211 -0.91 -16.82 2.13
N GLN A 212 -1.01 -18.13 2.39
CA GLN A 212 0.14 -19.00 2.61
C GLN A 212 0.97 -19.20 1.34
N GLU A 213 2.27 -19.42 1.52
CA GLU A 213 3.23 -19.59 0.43
C GLU A 213 2.89 -20.79 -0.47
N ASP A 214 2.46 -21.90 0.12
CA ASP A 214 2.06 -23.11 -0.62
C ASP A 214 0.89 -22.85 -1.58
N ALA A 215 -0.05 -21.99 -1.18
CA ALA A 215 -1.18 -21.61 -2.03
C ALA A 215 -0.74 -20.75 -3.21
N LEU A 216 0.26 -19.88 -3.02
CA LEU A 216 0.84 -19.06 -4.10
C LEU A 216 1.65 -19.92 -5.06
N LEU A 217 2.46 -20.84 -4.54
CA LEU A 217 3.23 -21.79 -5.35
C LEU A 217 2.29 -22.67 -6.20
N GLY A 218 1.21 -23.18 -5.59
CA GLY A 218 0.18 -23.94 -6.30
C GLY A 218 -0.54 -23.14 -7.39
N ALA A 219 -0.67 -21.82 -7.20
CA ALA A 219 -1.24 -20.93 -8.21
C ALA A 219 -0.19 -20.34 -9.17
N ARG A 220 1.11 -20.68 -9.01
CA ARG A 220 2.25 -20.12 -9.75
C ARG A 220 2.32 -18.59 -9.69
N ILE A 221 1.97 -18.01 -8.55
CA ILE A 221 1.99 -16.57 -8.33
C ILE A 221 3.20 -16.20 -7.49
N ARG A 222 3.79 -15.06 -7.81
CA ARG A 222 4.84 -14.47 -7.00
C ARG A 222 4.27 -13.80 -5.75
N GLY A 223 4.81 -14.15 -4.58
CA GLY A 223 4.54 -13.42 -3.34
C GLY A 223 5.03 -11.97 -3.41
N VAL A 224 4.30 -11.05 -2.77
CA VAL A 224 4.63 -9.62 -2.76
C VAL A 224 4.97 -9.17 -1.35
N GLY A 225 5.96 -8.28 -1.22
CA GLY A 225 6.20 -7.54 0.01
C GLY A 225 6.59 -8.42 1.20
N MET A 226 5.64 -8.63 2.11
CA MET A 226 5.85 -9.30 3.40
C MET A 226 4.96 -10.55 3.55
N GLN A 227 4.79 -11.29 2.45
CA GLN A 227 3.88 -12.43 2.25
C GLN A 227 3.86 -13.50 3.36
N THR A 228 4.94 -13.69 4.11
CA THR A 228 5.07 -14.74 5.14
C THR A 228 5.04 -14.19 6.57
N ALA A 229 5.01 -12.87 6.73
CA ALA A 229 5.14 -12.25 8.06
C ALA A 229 3.81 -12.22 8.85
N GLY A 230 2.67 -12.55 8.21
CA GLY A 230 1.34 -12.51 8.85
C GLY A 230 0.93 -11.12 9.34
N LEU A 231 1.55 -10.07 8.79
CA LEU A 231 1.39 -8.71 9.28
C LEU A 231 0.00 -8.16 8.97
N LEU A 232 -0.60 -8.57 7.84
CA LEU A 232 -1.94 -8.13 7.50
C LEU A 232 -2.98 -8.64 8.50
N ASP A 233 -2.87 -9.91 8.91
CA ASP A 233 -3.80 -10.51 9.87
C ASP A 233 -3.58 -9.95 11.28
N GLU A 234 -2.33 -9.75 11.68
CA GLU A 234 -2.00 -9.03 12.91
C GLU A 234 -2.60 -7.62 12.91
N LEU A 235 -2.51 -6.89 11.80
CA LEU A 235 -3.13 -5.57 11.67
C LEU A 235 -4.66 -5.62 11.78
N LYS A 236 -5.31 -6.64 11.21
CA LYS A 236 -6.76 -6.85 11.36
C LYS A 236 -7.13 -7.07 12.82
N LEU A 237 -6.37 -7.91 13.54
CA LEU A 237 -6.57 -8.16 14.98
C LEU A 237 -6.40 -6.87 15.81
N LEU A 238 -5.34 -6.10 15.55
CA LEU A 238 -5.08 -4.84 16.26
C LEU A 238 -6.12 -3.75 15.96
N ALA A 239 -6.67 -3.74 14.75
CA ALA A 239 -7.74 -2.84 14.37
C ALA A 239 -9.07 -3.17 15.09
N GLY A 240 -9.26 -4.43 15.48
CA GLY A 240 -10.48 -4.95 16.10
C GLY A 240 -11.70 -4.93 15.17
N PRO A 241 -12.82 -5.56 15.58
CA PRO A 241 -14.02 -5.68 14.77
C PRO A 241 -14.64 -4.31 14.46
N THR A 242 -15.22 -4.15 13.26
CA THR A 242 -15.98 -2.96 12.87
C THR A 242 -17.30 -2.81 13.62
N SER A 243 -17.86 -3.94 14.06
CA SER A 243 -19.24 -4.08 14.53
C SER A 243 -19.51 -3.56 15.94
N GLU A 244 -18.52 -2.97 16.63
CA GLU A 244 -18.82 -2.23 17.85
C GLU A 244 -19.55 -0.95 17.46
N ARG A 245 -20.89 -1.04 17.34
CA ARG A 245 -21.77 0.12 17.41
C ARG A 245 -21.28 0.96 18.59
N PRO A 246 -21.12 2.28 18.41
CA PRO A 246 -20.78 3.13 19.55
C PRO A 246 -21.78 2.81 20.67
N PRO A 247 -21.31 2.73 21.94
CA PRO A 247 -22.21 2.45 23.05
C PRO A 247 -23.39 3.41 22.94
N ALA A 248 -24.61 2.85 22.98
CA ALA A 248 -25.82 3.63 22.83
C ALA A 248 -25.73 4.86 23.74
N PRO A 249 -26.05 6.07 23.23
CA PRO A 249 -25.96 7.26 24.04
C PRO A 249 -26.77 7.05 25.32
N ARG A 250 -26.22 7.48 26.47
CA ARG A 250 -26.80 7.27 27.82
C ARG A 250 -28.29 7.63 27.99
N ARG A 251 -28.91 8.27 27.00
CA ARG A 251 -30.31 8.71 27.00
C ARG A 251 -31.28 7.76 26.31
N THR A 252 -30.84 6.63 25.77
CA THR A 252 -31.77 5.58 25.32
C THR A 252 -32.15 4.74 26.52
N ASP A 253 -33.37 4.93 27.03
CA ASP A 253 -33.92 4.13 28.13
C ASP A 253 -33.85 2.63 27.80
N PRO A 254 -33.47 1.79 28.77
CA PRO A 254 -33.28 0.36 28.57
C PRO A 254 -34.63 -0.35 28.52
N VAL A 255 -35.31 -0.25 27.38
CA VAL A 255 -36.50 -1.07 27.11
C VAL A 255 -36.01 -2.34 26.40
N TYR A 256 -36.03 -3.45 27.15
CA TYR A 256 -35.67 -4.83 26.81
C TYR A 256 -34.22 -5.31 27.07
N PRO A 257 -34.04 -6.28 28.00
CA PRO A 257 -32.82 -7.08 28.09
C PRO A 257 -32.79 -8.07 26.92
N SER A 258 -32.25 -7.63 25.78
CA SER A 258 -31.86 -8.58 24.74
C SER A 258 -30.63 -9.35 25.22
N HIS A 259 -30.73 -10.67 25.26
CA HIS A 259 -29.61 -11.59 25.49
C HIS A 259 -28.57 -11.39 24.38
N THR A 260 -27.73 -10.36 24.49
CA THR A 260 -26.55 -10.24 23.65
C THR A 260 -25.57 -11.30 24.11
N PRO A 261 -25.18 -12.25 23.24
CA PRO A 261 -24.19 -13.25 23.60
C PRO A 261 -22.92 -12.50 24.02
N SER A 262 -22.48 -12.79 25.24
CA SER A 262 -21.21 -12.34 25.79
C SER A 262 -20.10 -12.76 24.81
N TYR A 263 -19.71 -11.84 23.93
CA TYR A 263 -18.52 -12.01 23.10
C TYR A 263 -17.38 -12.25 24.08
N THR A 264 -16.86 -13.47 24.06
CA THR A 264 -15.61 -13.84 24.72
C THR A 264 -14.56 -12.90 24.17
N GLY A 265 -14.26 -11.85 24.94
CA GLY A 265 -13.44 -10.73 24.50
C GLY A 265 -12.13 -11.26 23.97
N ASP A 266 -11.93 -11.13 22.66
CA ASP A 266 -10.72 -11.52 21.99
C ASP A 266 -9.62 -10.57 22.50
N ARG A 267 -8.90 -11.01 23.54
CA ARG A 267 -7.97 -10.20 24.39
C ARG A 267 -6.82 -9.57 23.60
N ARG A 268 -6.77 -9.78 22.30
CA ARG A 268 -5.74 -9.30 21.37
C ARG A 268 -6.09 -7.94 20.75
N ALA A 269 -7.35 -7.51 20.79
CA ALA A 269 -7.72 -6.17 20.33
C ALA A 269 -7.12 -5.11 21.25
N LEU A 270 -6.59 -4.02 20.67
CA LEU A 270 -6.00 -2.95 21.46
C LEU A 270 -7.07 -2.25 22.30
N PRO A 271 -6.87 -2.08 23.63
CA PRO A 271 -7.88 -1.46 24.49
C PRO A 271 -8.13 0.00 24.07
N ASN A 272 -7.08 0.68 23.62
CA ASN A 272 -7.14 2.10 23.29
C ASN A 272 -7.83 2.35 21.93
N ARG A 273 -8.98 3.02 21.97
CA ARG A 273 -9.75 3.49 20.81
C ARG A 273 -8.90 4.31 19.83
N PHE A 274 -7.97 5.12 20.33
CA PHE A 274 -7.06 5.91 19.49
C PHE A 274 -6.26 4.97 18.58
N LEU A 275 -5.59 3.97 19.16
CA LEU A 275 -4.74 3.05 18.40
C LEU A 275 -5.56 2.22 17.40
N ARG A 276 -6.69 1.64 17.84
CA ARG A 276 -7.61 0.90 16.94
C ARG A 276 -7.97 1.73 15.71
N ARG A 277 -8.39 2.99 15.92
CA ARG A 277 -8.70 3.91 14.82
C ARG A 277 -7.50 4.20 13.91
N ARG A 278 -6.28 4.34 14.46
CA ARG A 278 -5.07 4.54 13.65
C ARG A 278 -4.77 3.32 12.77
N TYR A 279 -4.92 2.10 13.30
CA TYR A 279 -4.73 0.86 12.54
C TYR A 279 -5.80 0.65 11.47
N ARG A 280 -7.06 0.99 11.75
CA ARG A 280 -8.13 1.02 10.73
C ARG A 280 -7.83 2.00 9.60
N GLU A 281 -7.32 3.19 9.92
CA GLU A 281 -6.87 4.16 8.90
C GLU A 281 -5.61 3.70 8.14
N LEU A 282 -4.77 2.86 8.74
CA LEU A 282 -3.67 2.22 8.05
C LEU A 282 -4.18 1.14 7.08
N LEU A 283 -5.12 0.29 7.51
CA LEU A 283 -5.76 -0.72 6.65
C LEU A 283 -6.50 -0.08 5.46
N GLY A 284 -7.09 1.10 5.63
CA GLY A 284 -7.64 1.90 4.52
C GLY A 284 -6.62 2.38 3.49
N ARG A 285 -5.32 2.18 3.74
CA ARG A 285 -4.19 2.53 2.86
C ARG A 285 -3.35 1.31 2.50
N ILE A 286 -3.82 0.11 2.81
CA ILE A 286 -3.21 -1.16 2.45
C ILE A 286 -4.19 -1.90 1.54
N PRO A 287 -3.99 -1.84 0.21
CA PRO A 287 -4.80 -2.66 -0.69
C PRO A 287 -4.52 -4.15 -0.42
N VAL A 288 -5.59 -4.94 -0.41
CA VAL A 288 -5.53 -6.41 -0.36
C VAL A 288 -5.64 -6.88 -1.80
N LEU A 289 -4.58 -7.49 -2.31
CA LEU A 289 -4.54 -8.04 -3.66
C LEU A 289 -4.98 -9.51 -3.58
N THR A 290 -6.09 -9.84 -4.23
CA THR A 290 -6.62 -11.21 -4.27
C THR A 290 -6.51 -11.77 -5.67
N TYR A 291 -5.89 -12.92 -5.84
CA TYR A 291 -5.87 -13.65 -7.11
C TYR A 291 -6.93 -14.73 -7.11
N SER A 292 -7.83 -14.65 -8.08
CA SER A 292 -8.86 -15.67 -8.30
C SER A 292 -8.48 -16.56 -9.47
N TYR A 293 -8.55 -17.88 -9.30
CA TYR A 293 -8.27 -18.84 -10.37
C TYR A 293 -9.19 -20.06 -10.33
N VAL A 294 -9.35 -20.71 -11.49
CA VAL A 294 -10.11 -21.95 -11.64
C VAL A 294 -9.15 -23.13 -11.57
N PRO A 295 -9.23 -24.01 -10.55
CA PRO A 295 -8.42 -25.22 -10.54
C PRO A 295 -8.82 -26.14 -11.70
N GLY A 296 -7.84 -26.69 -12.42
CA GLY A 296 -8.06 -27.78 -13.40
C GLY A 296 -8.28 -27.39 -14.86
N LYS A 297 -8.26 -26.09 -15.23
CA LYS A 297 -8.32 -25.66 -16.65
C LYS A 297 -6.96 -25.57 -17.35
N SER A 298 -5.85 -25.76 -16.64
CA SER A 298 -4.53 -25.85 -17.26
C SER A 298 -4.44 -27.19 -17.97
N GLU A 299 -4.68 -27.18 -19.27
CA GLU A 299 -4.50 -28.35 -20.15
C GLU A 299 -3.15 -28.99 -19.87
N ILE A 300 -3.19 -30.28 -19.54
CA ILE A 300 -2.03 -31.11 -19.22
C ILE A 300 -1.10 -31.07 -20.43
N GLY A 301 -0.03 -30.27 -20.35
CA GLY A 301 0.97 -30.11 -21.42
C GLY A 301 1.17 -28.69 -21.93
N SER A 302 0.35 -27.71 -21.54
CA SER A 302 0.64 -26.31 -21.85
C SER A 302 1.45 -25.66 -20.72
N ASP A 303 2.57 -25.01 -21.07
CA ASP A 303 3.30 -24.08 -20.18
C ASP A 303 2.48 -22.81 -19.84
N ASN A 304 1.19 -22.81 -20.16
CA ASN A 304 0.29 -21.70 -19.91
C ASN A 304 -0.04 -21.65 -18.42
N TYR A 305 0.34 -20.52 -17.83
CA TYR A 305 -0.01 -20.16 -16.45
C TYR A 305 -1.54 -20.26 -16.27
N PRO A 306 -2.01 -20.74 -15.11
CA PRO A 306 -3.45 -20.85 -14.86
C PRO A 306 -4.08 -19.48 -15.05
N GLU A 307 -5.05 -19.37 -15.97
CA GLU A 307 -5.75 -18.12 -16.21
C GLU A 307 -6.46 -17.67 -14.94
N GLY A 308 -6.01 -16.56 -14.37
CA GLY A 308 -6.59 -15.99 -13.18
C GLY A 308 -6.66 -14.47 -13.26
N LYS A 309 -7.51 -13.92 -12.41
CA LYS A 309 -7.80 -12.49 -12.34
C LYS A 309 -7.41 -11.95 -10.98
N TYR A 310 -6.67 -10.84 -11.00
CA TYR A 310 -6.39 -10.05 -9.82
C TYR A 310 -7.53 -9.09 -9.51
N GLU A 311 -7.97 -9.11 -8.27
CA GLU A 311 -8.93 -8.19 -7.69
C GLU A 311 -8.30 -7.46 -6.52
N VAL A 312 -8.67 -6.20 -6.34
CA VAL A 312 -8.12 -5.37 -5.25
C VAL A 312 -9.26 -4.91 -4.37
N SER A 313 -9.21 -5.32 -3.12
CA SER A 313 -10.17 -4.94 -2.09
C SER A 313 -9.47 -4.27 -0.90
N LEU A 314 -10.25 -3.84 0.08
CA LEU A 314 -9.72 -3.42 1.38
C LEU A 314 -10.18 -4.42 2.45
N ALA A 315 -9.39 -4.51 3.53
CA ALA A 315 -9.79 -5.29 4.68
C ALA A 315 -11.10 -4.75 5.29
N LEU A 316 -11.96 -5.62 5.80
CA LEU A 316 -13.25 -5.25 6.41
C LEU A 316 -13.14 -4.11 7.46
N PRO A 317 -12.14 -4.07 8.37
CA PRO A 317 -12.00 -2.98 9.33
C PRO A 317 -11.34 -1.70 8.80
N ALA A 318 -11.08 -1.61 7.50
CA ALA A 318 -10.46 -0.43 6.91
C ALA A 318 -11.34 0.82 7.01
N ILE A 319 -10.73 1.94 7.42
CA ILE A 319 -11.32 3.27 7.30
C ILE A 319 -10.53 4.03 6.25
N SER A 320 -11.07 4.14 5.04
CA SER A 320 -10.51 5.01 4.00
C SER A 320 -11.25 6.35 4.00
N PRO A 321 -10.55 7.50 4.03
CA PRO A 321 -11.20 8.80 3.91
C PRO A 321 -11.88 8.99 2.55
N HIS A 322 -11.43 8.27 1.51
CA HIS A 322 -11.95 8.42 0.14
C HIS A 322 -13.13 7.52 -0.16
N LEU A 323 -13.26 6.38 0.55
CA LEU A 323 -14.36 5.43 0.32
C LEU A 323 -15.54 5.64 1.28
N ARG A 324 -15.52 6.71 2.09
CA ARG A 324 -16.67 7.07 2.94
C ARG A 324 -17.95 7.26 2.15
N LEU A 325 -17.84 7.51 0.85
CA LEU A 325 -18.97 7.73 -0.05
C LEU A 325 -19.44 6.47 -0.78
N GLU A 326 -18.63 5.41 -0.89
CA GLU A 326 -18.92 4.34 -1.87
C GLU A 326 -19.40 2.99 -1.27
N THR A 327 -18.94 2.55 -0.09
CA THR A 327 -19.13 1.12 0.26
C THR A 327 -19.45 0.78 1.72
N ALA A 328 -19.15 1.64 2.70
CA ALA A 328 -19.30 1.25 4.10
C ALA A 328 -20.74 1.33 4.66
N HIS A 329 -21.69 1.86 3.87
CA HIS A 329 -23.11 1.85 4.25
C HIS A 329 -23.89 0.72 3.56
N SER A 330 -23.51 0.22 2.40
CA SER A 330 -24.38 -0.69 1.63
C SER A 330 -24.40 -2.16 2.10
N GLN A 331 -23.41 -2.62 2.88
CA GLN A 331 -23.43 -3.97 3.45
C GLN A 331 -24.20 -3.99 4.78
N GLY A 332 -25.53 -3.99 4.69
CA GLY A 332 -26.45 -4.07 5.84
C GLY A 332 -27.60 -3.08 5.81
N LEU A 333 -27.62 -2.15 4.85
CA LEU A 333 -28.78 -1.30 4.60
C LEU A 333 -29.86 -2.13 3.90
N GLY A 334 -31.06 -2.11 4.47
CA GLY A 334 -32.22 -2.76 3.87
C GLY A 334 -32.58 -2.11 2.53
N THR A 335 -33.47 -2.74 1.78
CA THR A 335 -34.02 -2.17 0.53
C THR A 335 -34.57 -0.75 0.72
N VAL A 336 -35.10 -0.44 1.91
CA VAL A 336 -35.64 0.87 2.31
C VAL A 336 -34.54 1.94 2.42
N ASP A 337 -33.41 1.60 3.01
CA ASP A 337 -32.29 2.52 3.20
C ASP A 337 -31.58 2.86 1.88
N LEU A 338 -31.53 1.89 0.95
CA LEU A 338 -31.04 2.09 -0.40
C LEU A 338 -31.93 3.05 -1.22
N ALA A 339 -33.24 3.07 -0.97
CA ALA A 339 -34.16 4.01 -1.62
C ALA A 339 -33.89 5.46 -1.18
N TRP A 340 -33.65 5.68 0.13
CA TRP A 340 -33.30 7.00 0.67
C TRP A 340 -31.99 7.55 0.09
N PHE A 341 -30.97 6.71 -0.05
CA PHE A 341 -29.69 7.13 -0.65
C PHE A 341 -29.84 7.53 -2.13
N LYS A 342 -30.68 6.84 -2.90
CA LYS A 342 -30.92 7.14 -4.32
C LYS A 342 -31.67 8.45 -4.55
N HIS A 343 -32.58 8.83 -3.64
CA HIS A 343 -33.32 10.09 -3.73
C HIS A 343 -32.48 11.32 -3.31
N GLY A 344 -31.44 11.14 -2.50
CA GLY A 344 -30.59 12.25 -2.03
C GLY A 344 -29.52 12.73 -3.02
N THR A 345 -29.24 11.98 -4.09
CA THR A 345 -28.15 12.28 -5.05
C THR A 345 -28.61 12.99 -6.33
N THR A 346 -29.92 13.26 -6.49
CA THR A 346 -30.51 13.91 -7.67
C THR A 346 -30.79 15.40 -7.44
N VAL A 347 -29.85 16.16 -6.87
CA VAL A 347 -29.91 17.62 -6.78
C VAL A 347 -28.69 18.25 -7.45
#